data_AF-A0A1W9XA84-F1
#
_entry.id   AF-A0A1W9XA84-F1
#
_cell.length_a   1.000
_cell.length_b   1.000
_cell.length_c   1.000
_cell.angle_alpha   90.00
_cell.angle_beta   90.00
_cell.angle_gamma   90.00
#
_symmetry.space_group_name_H-M   'P 1'
#
loop_
_entity.id
_entity.type
_entity.pdbx_description
1 polymer ?
#
loop_
_entity_poly.entity_id
_entity_poly.type
_entity_poly.pdbx_seq_one_letter_code
_entity_poly.pdbx_strand_id
1 'polypeptide(L)'
;MPQVVLIDEIDKAPRDFPNDLLHELDKMAFNISELGLGADVSAPPNLRPIVFITSNSERRLPEPFLRRCVYHHIRFDDRLPELAVQARRQEAFPNLSDDLIKLAVRRFLSLRDRNLRKMPATGELLVWLNVLSVAVGTYSEQLERDLSKLPYLGVLLKDHQDIEELGETAL
;
A
#
# COMPACT_ATOMS: atom_id res chain seq x y z
N MET A 1 -2.90 17.59 -22.13
CA MET A 1 -3.00 16.22 -21.59
C MET A 1 -4.07 16.21 -20.51
N PRO A 2 -4.91 15.16 -20.43
CA PRO A 2 -5.80 14.98 -19.29
C PRO A 2 -4.97 14.84 -18.01
N GLN A 3 -5.44 15.46 -16.92
CA GLN A 3 -4.78 15.40 -15.62
C GLN A 3 -5.29 14.18 -14.84
N VAL A 4 -4.48 13.70 -13.90
CA VAL A 4 -4.87 12.62 -12.99
C VAL A 4 -5.09 13.21 -11.60
N VAL A 5 -6.22 12.86 -10.98
CA VAL A 5 -6.52 13.17 -9.58
C VAL A 5 -6.57 11.85 -8.82
N LEU A 6 -5.79 11.75 -7.75
CA LEU A 6 -5.81 10.63 -6.82
C LEU A 6 -6.46 11.08 -5.51
N ILE A 7 -7.60 10.51 -5.16
CA ILE A 7 -8.23 10.64 -3.85
C ILE A 7 -7.83 9.40 -3.05
N ASP A 8 -6.92 9.60 -2.10
CA ASP A 8 -6.37 8.50 -1.32
C ASP A 8 -7.22 8.20 -0.07
N GLU A 9 -7.37 6.92 0.26
CA GLU A 9 -8.00 6.40 1.49
C GLU A 9 -9.34 7.06 1.82
N ILE A 10 -10.26 7.12 0.85
CA ILE A 10 -11.54 7.81 0.99
C ILE A 10 -12.38 7.29 2.18
N ASP A 11 -12.17 6.04 2.59
CA ASP A 11 -12.84 5.41 3.74
C ASP A 11 -12.40 5.95 5.10
N LYS A 12 -11.30 6.72 5.17
CA LYS A 12 -10.90 7.44 6.39
C LYS A 12 -11.68 8.73 6.60
N ALA A 13 -12.32 9.26 5.56
CA ALA A 13 -13.16 10.44 5.66
C ALA A 13 -14.44 10.20 6.51
N PRO A 14 -15.16 11.26 6.90
CA PRO A 14 -16.49 11.13 7.50
C PRO A 14 -17.43 10.30 6.61
N ARG A 15 -18.41 9.62 7.23
CA ARG A 15 -19.28 8.66 6.53
C ARG A 15 -20.10 9.27 5.39
N ASP A 16 -20.43 10.56 5.50
CA ASP A 16 -21.25 11.27 4.52
C ASP A 16 -20.43 11.77 3.32
N PHE A 17 -19.11 11.92 3.49
CA PHE A 17 -18.21 12.50 2.49
C PHE A 17 -18.26 11.81 1.11
N PRO A 18 -18.25 10.47 0.99
CA PRO A 18 -18.37 9.84 -0.32
C PRO A 18 -19.67 10.20 -1.05
N ASN A 19 -20.79 10.34 -0.32
CA ASN A 19 -22.06 10.73 -0.93
C ASN A 19 -22.06 12.21 -1.34
N ASP A 20 -21.45 13.07 -0.52
CA ASP A 20 -21.32 14.49 -0.82
C ASP A 20 -20.55 14.69 -2.13
N LEU A 21 -19.46 13.94 -2.34
CA LEU A 21 -18.64 13.99 -3.56
C LEU A 21 -19.34 13.54 -4.85
N LEU A 22 -20.51 12.88 -4.76
CA LEU A 22 -21.17 12.34 -5.94
C LEU A 22 -21.52 13.42 -6.96
N HIS A 23 -21.91 14.59 -6.47
CA HIS A 23 -22.32 15.68 -7.33
C HIS A 23 -21.15 16.20 -8.15
N GLU A 24 -20.01 16.40 -7.50
CA GLU A 24 -18.80 16.96 -8.07
C GLU A 24 -18.15 15.97 -9.04
N LEU A 25 -18.17 14.68 -8.71
CA LEU A 25 -17.66 13.62 -9.58
C LEU A 25 -18.57 13.40 -10.81
N ASP A 26 -19.90 13.42 -10.64
CA ASP A 26 -20.83 13.25 -11.77
C ASP A 26 -20.78 14.46 -12.72
N LYS A 27 -20.63 15.69 -12.19
CA LYS A 27 -20.53 16.91 -13.00
C LYS A 27 -19.13 17.23 -13.50
N MET A 28 -18.10 16.67 -12.86
CA MET A 28 -16.69 17.08 -13.02
C MET A 28 -16.52 18.60 -12.81
N ALA A 29 -17.23 19.14 -11.82
CA ALA A 29 -17.29 20.55 -11.49
C ALA A 29 -17.64 20.76 -10.02
N PHE A 30 -17.11 21.81 -9.40
CA PHE A 30 -17.42 22.14 -8.00
C PHE A 30 -17.40 23.65 -7.76
N ASN A 31 -18.14 24.11 -6.76
CA ASN A 31 -18.16 25.51 -6.36
C ASN A 31 -17.16 25.78 -5.24
N ILE A 32 -16.46 26.92 -5.29
CA ILE A 32 -15.58 27.38 -4.20
C ILE A 32 -16.13 28.72 -3.71
N SER A 33 -16.95 28.67 -2.67
CA SER A 33 -17.69 29.83 -2.17
C SER A 33 -16.77 30.93 -1.65
N GLU A 34 -15.64 30.56 -1.04
CA GLU A 34 -14.61 31.45 -0.49
C GLU A 34 -13.97 32.33 -1.56
N LEU A 35 -13.96 31.89 -2.82
CA LEU A 35 -13.43 32.66 -3.93
C LEU A 35 -14.45 33.63 -4.54
N GLY A 36 -15.72 33.58 -4.11
CA GLY A 36 -16.76 34.51 -4.57
C GLY A 36 -17.02 34.46 -6.08
N LEU A 37 -16.66 33.35 -6.75
CA LEU A 37 -16.73 33.24 -8.22
C LEU A 37 -18.16 33.27 -8.75
N GLY A 38 -19.16 32.95 -7.92
CA GLY A 38 -20.56 32.87 -8.33
C GLY A 38 -20.86 31.83 -9.41
N ALA A 39 -19.89 30.94 -9.70
CA ALA A 39 -19.97 29.93 -10.74
C ALA A 39 -19.16 28.69 -10.36
N ASP A 40 -19.50 27.55 -10.96
CA ASP A 40 -18.77 26.30 -10.78
C ASP A 40 -17.41 26.35 -11.50
N VAL A 41 -16.39 25.82 -10.84
CA VAL A 41 -15.09 25.53 -11.44
C VAL A 41 -15.18 24.20 -12.16
N SER A 42 -14.86 24.17 -13.45
CA SER A 42 -14.86 22.95 -14.25
C SER A 42 -13.72 22.94 -15.26
N ALA A 43 -13.28 21.76 -15.66
CA ALA A 43 -12.32 21.60 -16.74
C ALA A 43 -13.04 21.53 -18.10
N PRO A 44 -12.46 22.08 -19.18
CA PRO A 44 -12.94 21.86 -20.54
C PRO A 44 -13.10 20.35 -20.85
N PRO A 45 -14.06 19.92 -21.69
CA PRO A 45 -14.32 18.51 -21.96
C PRO A 45 -13.09 17.68 -22.37
N ASN A 46 -12.19 18.29 -23.15
CA ASN A 46 -10.92 17.68 -23.62
C ASN A 46 -9.82 17.63 -22.53
N LEU A 47 -10.05 18.21 -21.36
CA LEU A 47 -9.14 18.28 -20.22
C LEU A 47 -9.76 17.71 -18.94
N ARG A 48 -10.90 16.99 -19.04
CA ARG A 48 -11.51 16.34 -17.88
C ARG A 48 -10.50 15.41 -17.21
N PRO A 49 -10.30 15.52 -15.89
CA PRO A 49 -9.35 14.67 -15.21
C PRO A 49 -9.84 13.21 -15.17
N ILE A 50 -8.89 12.29 -15.09
CA ILE A 50 -9.16 10.90 -14.72
C ILE A 50 -9.03 10.84 -13.20
N VAL A 51 -10.09 10.41 -12.52
CA VAL A 51 -10.13 10.32 -11.06
C VAL A 51 -9.90 8.88 -10.63
N PHE A 52 -8.84 8.67 -9.85
CA PHE A 52 -8.60 7.42 -9.13
C PHE A 52 -8.94 7.62 -7.66
N ILE A 53 -9.63 6.65 -7.08
CA ILE A 53 -10.02 6.64 -5.68
C ILE A 53 -9.51 5.34 -5.06
N THR A 54 -8.82 5.42 -3.94
CA THR A 54 -8.35 4.25 -3.19
C THR A 54 -9.12 4.10 -1.89
N SER A 55 -9.18 2.88 -1.38
CA SER A 55 -9.79 2.54 -0.09
C SER A 55 -9.14 1.29 0.46
N ASN A 56 -8.89 1.26 1.76
CA ASN A 56 -8.39 0.08 2.46
C ASN A 56 -9.53 -0.87 2.86
N SER A 57 -10.76 -0.57 2.48
CA SER A 57 -11.98 -1.29 2.88
C SER A 57 -12.14 -1.41 4.40
N GLU A 58 -11.60 -0.46 5.16
CA GLU A 58 -11.80 -0.39 6.62
C GLU A 58 -13.25 -0.08 6.96
N ARG A 59 -13.91 0.69 6.08
CA ARG A 59 -15.35 0.99 6.14
C ARG A 59 -15.97 0.69 4.78
N ARG A 60 -17.14 0.05 4.78
CA ARG A 60 -17.89 -0.21 3.55
C ARG A 60 -18.38 1.10 2.96
N LEU A 61 -17.98 1.39 1.72
CA LEU A 61 -18.47 2.56 0.99
C LEU A 61 -19.96 2.39 0.62
N PRO A 62 -20.74 3.49 0.58
CA PRO A 62 -22.15 3.43 0.20
C PRO A 62 -22.34 2.85 -1.21
N GLU A 63 -23.36 2.00 -1.39
CA GLU A 63 -23.71 1.46 -2.72
C GLU A 63 -23.98 2.54 -3.79
N PRO A 64 -24.62 3.68 -3.48
CA PRO A 64 -24.77 4.78 -4.44
C PRO A 64 -23.46 5.35 -4.96
N PHE A 65 -22.38 5.29 -4.17
CA PHE A 65 -21.03 5.67 -4.57
C PHE A 65 -20.43 4.62 -5.50
N LEU A 66 -20.40 3.36 -5.05
CA LEU A 66 -19.78 2.26 -5.79
C LEU A 66 -20.38 2.06 -7.18
N ARG A 67 -21.69 2.23 -7.36
CA ARG A 67 -22.35 2.06 -8.67
C ARG A 67 -22.00 3.13 -9.71
N ARG A 68 -21.31 4.20 -9.32
CA ARG A 68 -20.82 5.27 -10.20
C ARG A 68 -19.31 5.17 -10.47
N CYS A 69 -18.65 4.20 -9.85
CA CYS A 69 -17.23 3.94 -10.03
C CYS A 69 -17.02 2.64 -10.81
N VAL A 70 -15.96 2.60 -11.62
CA VAL A 70 -15.40 1.33 -12.07
C VAL A 70 -14.62 0.74 -10.90
N TYR A 71 -15.18 -0.27 -10.24
CA TYR A 71 -14.58 -0.89 -9.07
C TYR A 71 -13.53 -1.94 -9.45
N HIS A 72 -12.33 -1.80 -8.90
CA HIS A 72 -11.25 -2.77 -9.04
C HIS A 72 -10.71 -3.15 -7.66
N HIS A 73 -10.84 -4.43 -7.29
CA HIS A 73 -10.30 -4.95 -6.04
C HIS A 73 -8.90 -5.52 -6.26
N ILE A 74 -7.91 -4.92 -5.58
CA ILE A 74 -6.52 -5.38 -5.61
C ILE A 74 -6.36 -6.49 -4.57
N ARG A 75 -6.29 -7.74 -5.03
CA ARG A 75 -5.99 -8.88 -4.16
C ARG A 75 -4.49 -8.95 -3.91
N PHE A 76 -4.11 -9.29 -2.67
CA PHE A 76 -2.76 -9.75 -2.41
C PHE A 76 -2.59 -11.13 -3.05
N ASP A 77 -1.64 -11.25 -3.96
CA ASP A 77 -1.10 -12.51 -4.43
C ASP A 77 0.42 -12.51 -4.24
N ASP A 78 1.05 -13.67 -4.35
CA ASP A 78 2.50 -13.79 -4.13
C ASP A 78 3.31 -12.98 -5.17
N ARG A 79 2.71 -12.65 -6.32
CA ARG A 79 3.32 -11.86 -7.40
C ARG A 79 3.40 -10.37 -7.07
N LEU A 80 2.47 -9.86 -6.26
CA LEU A 80 2.38 -8.44 -5.91
C LEU A 80 3.64 -7.95 -5.17
N PRO A 81 4.19 -8.66 -4.16
CA PRO A 81 5.50 -8.36 -3.59
C PRO A 81 6.62 -8.27 -4.61
N GLU A 82 6.74 -9.23 -5.53
CA GLU A 82 7.80 -9.21 -6.55
C GLU A 82 7.69 -8.00 -7.48
N LEU A 83 6.47 -7.69 -7.95
CA LEU A 83 6.23 -6.54 -8.81
C LEU A 83 6.57 -5.22 -8.11
N ALA A 84 6.17 -5.08 -6.85
CA ALA A 84 6.45 -3.89 -6.06
C ALA A 84 7.95 -3.71 -5.80
N VAL A 85 8.65 -4.80 -5.49
CA VAL A 85 10.11 -4.82 -5.30
C VAL A 85 10.82 -4.47 -6.60
N GLN A 86 10.41 -5.05 -7.73
CA GLN A 86 10.99 -4.72 -9.04
C GLN A 86 10.79 -3.25 -9.40
N ALA A 87 9.59 -2.70 -9.16
CA ALA A 87 9.27 -1.31 -9.44
C ALA A 87 10.12 -0.32 -8.64
N ARG A 88 10.59 -0.70 -7.44
CA ARG A 88 11.41 0.15 -6.56
C ARG A 88 12.90 -0.19 -6.53
N ARG A 89 13.32 -1.21 -7.29
CA ARG A 89 14.67 -1.81 -7.22
C ARG A 89 15.81 -0.80 -7.32
N GLN A 90 15.74 0.09 -8.31
CA GLN A 90 16.83 1.02 -8.60
C GLN A 90 16.90 2.18 -7.61
N GLU A 91 15.75 2.65 -7.12
CA GLU A 91 15.65 3.83 -6.25
C GLU A 91 15.87 3.47 -4.77
N ALA A 92 15.26 2.38 -4.29
CA ALA A 92 15.11 2.16 -2.85
C ALA A 92 16.16 1.23 -2.22
N PHE A 93 16.79 0.34 -2.99
CA PHE A 93 17.79 -0.59 -2.45
C PHE A 93 18.83 -0.99 -3.51
N PRO A 94 19.56 -0.01 -4.07
CA PRO A 94 20.48 -0.24 -5.20
C PRO A 94 21.62 -1.21 -4.87
N ASN A 95 22.05 -1.26 -3.60
CA ASN A 95 23.23 -2.01 -3.17
C ASN A 95 22.97 -3.49 -2.84
N LEU A 96 21.70 -3.91 -2.80
CA LEU A 96 21.38 -5.32 -2.59
C LEU A 96 21.57 -6.11 -3.90
N SER A 97 22.08 -7.33 -3.80
CA SER A 97 22.13 -8.23 -4.96
C SER A 97 20.73 -8.81 -5.25
N ASP A 98 20.49 -9.20 -6.50
CA ASP A 98 19.19 -9.76 -6.91
C ASP A 98 18.89 -11.08 -6.19
N ASP A 99 19.91 -11.88 -5.90
CA ASP A 99 19.75 -13.13 -5.15
C ASP A 99 19.34 -12.88 -3.70
N LEU A 100 19.91 -11.85 -3.08
CA LEU A 100 19.56 -11.46 -1.71
C LEU A 100 18.12 -10.93 -1.64
N ILE A 101 17.70 -10.14 -2.62
CA ILE A 101 16.33 -9.64 -2.74
C ILE A 101 15.35 -10.81 -2.91
N LYS A 102 15.63 -11.74 -3.83
CA LYS A 102 14.80 -12.94 -4.02
C LYS A 102 14.70 -13.76 -2.74
N LEU A 103 15.81 -13.95 -2.03
CA LEU A 103 15.81 -14.63 -0.75
C LEU A 103 14.93 -13.90 0.27
N ALA A 104 15.11 -12.58 0.42
CA ALA A 104 14.31 -11.75 1.33
C ALA A 104 12.81 -11.81 1.01
N VAL A 105 12.41 -11.70 -0.25
CA VAL A 105 11.01 -11.83 -0.68
C VAL A 105 10.46 -13.21 -0.31
N ARG A 106 11.19 -14.29 -0.58
CA ARG A 106 10.78 -15.64 -0.18
C ARG A 106 10.60 -15.76 1.34
N ARG A 107 11.54 -15.22 2.14
CA ARG A 107 11.42 -15.24 3.61
C ARG A 107 10.23 -14.44 4.10
N PHE A 108 9.93 -13.30 3.47
CA PHE A 108 8.74 -12.51 3.75
C PHE A 108 7.44 -13.29 3.44
N LEU A 109 7.36 -13.98 2.31
CA LEU A 109 6.21 -14.84 1.98
C LEU A 109 6.08 -15.98 3.01
N SER A 110 7.18 -16.66 3.36
CA SER A 110 7.17 -17.69 4.42
C SER A 110 6.72 -17.16 5.78
N LEU A 111 6.99 -15.89 6.08
CA LEU A 111 6.51 -15.24 7.29
C LEU A 111 4.99 -15.00 7.23
N ARG A 112 4.45 -14.63 6.07
CA ARG A 112 3.01 -14.46 5.85
C ARG A 112 2.22 -15.77 5.87
N ASP A 113 2.86 -16.89 5.56
CA ASP A 113 2.26 -18.23 5.69
C ASP A 113 2.06 -18.66 7.15
N ARG A 114 2.60 -17.90 8.11
CA ARG A 114 2.36 -18.11 9.55
C ARG A 114 1.01 -17.52 9.94
N ASN A 115 0.37 -18.12 10.95
CA ASN A 115 -0.90 -17.62 11.50
C ASN A 115 -0.68 -16.38 12.39
N LEU A 116 -0.21 -15.29 11.79
CA LEU A 116 0.06 -14.01 12.46
C LEU A 116 -1.24 -13.26 12.69
N ARG A 117 -1.33 -12.57 13.84
CA ARG A 117 -2.44 -11.64 14.12
C ARG A 117 -2.45 -10.50 13.12
N LYS A 118 -1.27 -9.95 12.82
CA LYS A 118 -1.10 -8.87 11.84
C LYS A 118 -0.10 -9.29 10.77
N MET A 119 -0.64 -9.78 9.66
CA MET A 119 0.16 -10.13 8.48
C MET A 119 0.90 -8.89 7.94
N PRO A 120 2.23 -8.97 7.71
CA PRO A 120 3.01 -7.86 7.18
C PRO A 120 2.64 -7.60 5.71
N ALA A 121 2.41 -6.36 5.31
CA ALA A 121 2.06 -6.03 3.94
C ALA A 121 3.30 -5.78 3.06
N THR A 122 3.07 -5.60 1.76
CA THR A 122 4.15 -5.27 0.80
C THR A 122 4.89 -3.99 1.17
N GLY A 123 4.23 -3.05 1.87
CA GLY A 123 4.88 -1.85 2.40
C GLY A 123 6.00 -2.18 3.38
N GLU A 124 5.74 -3.04 4.37
CA GLU A 124 6.75 -3.49 5.33
C GLU A 124 7.93 -4.20 4.66
N LEU A 125 7.68 -5.04 3.63
CA LEU A 125 8.75 -5.65 2.84
C LEU A 125 9.67 -4.61 2.19
N LEU A 126 9.09 -3.58 1.55
CA LEU A 126 9.87 -2.55 0.87
C LEU A 126 10.71 -1.73 1.86
N VAL A 127 10.15 -1.38 3.01
CA VAL A 127 10.88 -0.70 4.07
C VAL A 127 11.99 -1.60 4.61
N TRP A 128 11.73 -2.89 4.79
CA TRP A 128 12.72 -3.85 5.25
C TRP A 128 13.89 -4.01 4.28
N LEU A 129 13.63 -4.12 2.97
CA LEU A 129 14.68 -4.13 1.96
C LEU A 129 15.50 -2.85 1.96
N ASN A 130 14.87 -1.68 2.11
CA ASN A 130 15.60 -0.42 2.24
C ASN A 130 16.52 -0.42 3.47
N VAL A 131 16.02 -0.89 4.63
CA VAL A 131 16.84 -1.03 5.85
C VAL A 131 18.03 -1.96 5.60
N LEU A 132 17.83 -3.12 4.97
CA LEU A 132 18.92 -4.04 4.61
C LEU A 132 19.92 -3.40 3.64
N SER A 133 19.47 -2.51 2.74
CA SER A 133 20.35 -1.86 1.76
C SER A 133 21.25 -0.78 2.37
N VAL A 134 20.80 -0.15 3.46
CA VAL A 134 21.52 0.95 4.13
C VAL A 134 22.35 0.44 5.30
N ALA A 135 21.90 -0.62 5.97
CA ALA A 135 22.63 -1.21 7.07
C ALA A 135 23.88 -1.99 6.59
N VAL A 136 24.90 -2.03 7.45
CA VAL A 136 26.15 -2.76 7.19
C VAL A 136 26.00 -4.19 7.71
N GLY A 137 26.11 -5.19 6.84
CA GLY A 137 26.07 -6.59 7.25
C GLY A 137 26.11 -7.59 6.09
N THR A 138 26.41 -8.85 6.42
CA THR A 138 26.28 -10.01 5.53
C THR A 138 24.98 -10.74 5.82
N TYR A 139 23.95 -10.45 5.03
CA TYR A 139 22.58 -10.89 5.33
C TYR A 139 22.21 -12.27 4.83
N SER A 140 22.93 -12.84 3.84
CA SER A 140 22.57 -14.12 3.23
C SER A 140 22.41 -15.23 4.26
N GLU A 141 23.42 -15.45 5.12
CA GLU A 141 23.35 -16.47 6.18
C GLU A 141 22.29 -16.16 7.24
N GLN A 142 22.04 -14.87 7.54
CA GLN A 142 21.04 -14.49 8.54
C GLN A 142 19.62 -14.74 8.05
N LEU A 143 19.36 -14.51 6.76
CA LEU A 143 18.07 -14.75 6.13
C LEU A 143 17.75 -16.24 6.00
N GLU A 144 18.76 -17.09 5.89
CA GLU A 144 18.59 -18.55 5.83
C GLU A 144 18.26 -19.19 7.18
N ARG A 145 18.51 -18.49 8.29
CA ARG A 145 18.12 -18.93 9.65
C ARG A 145 16.61 -18.90 9.85
N ASP A 146 16.18 -19.36 11.02
CA ASP A 146 14.78 -19.31 11.46
C ASP A 146 14.14 -17.93 11.28
N LEU A 147 12.84 -17.92 11.00
CA LEU A 147 12.09 -16.68 10.76
C LEU A 147 12.15 -15.71 11.96
N SER A 148 12.27 -16.22 13.19
CA SER A 148 12.45 -15.42 14.40
C SER A 148 13.80 -14.71 14.50
N LYS A 149 14.77 -15.09 13.67
CA LYS A 149 16.12 -14.52 13.62
C LYS A 149 16.34 -13.62 12.41
N LEU A 150 15.29 -13.32 11.63
CA LEU A 150 15.41 -12.39 10.52
C LEU A 150 15.93 -11.04 11.01
N PRO A 151 16.92 -10.44 10.32
CA PRO A 151 17.47 -9.15 10.69
C PRO A 151 16.36 -8.10 10.68
N TYR A 152 16.32 -7.22 11.69
CA TYR A 152 15.34 -6.14 11.78
C TYR A 152 13.88 -6.63 11.72
N LEU A 153 13.56 -7.79 12.33
CA LEU A 153 12.22 -8.40 12.30
C LEU A 153 11.08 -7.43 12.66
N GLY A 154 11.29 -6.48 13.59
CA GLY A 154 10.29 -5.46 13.95
C GLY A 154 9.95 -4.45 12.82
N VAL A 155 10.70 -4.46 11.71
CA VAL A 155 10.31 -3.74 10.50
C VAL A 155 9.16 -4.47 9.79
N LEU A 156 9.22 -5.80 9.76
CA LEU A 156 8.19 -6.66 9.18
C LEU A 156 7.00 -6.81 10.12
N LEU A 157 7.24 -7.21 11.37
CA LEU A 157 6.18 -7.47 12.35
C LEU A 157 5.95 -6.23 13.23
N LYS A 158 4.69 -5.78 13.27
CA LYS A 158 4.27 -4.61 14.08
C LYS A 158 3.52 -4.97 15.35
N ASP A 159 3.26 -6.26 15.55
CA ASP A 159 2.63 -6.79 16.74
C ASP A 159 3.68 -7.49 17.61
N HIS A 160 3.71 -7.19 18.91
CA HIS A 160 4.73 -7.74 19.81
C HIS A 160 4.48 -9.21 20.13
N GLN A 161 3.21 -9.65 20.22
CA GLN A 161 2.89 -11.05 20.50
C GLN A 161 3.28 -11.93 19.31
N ASP A 162 3.06 -11.44 18.08
CA ASP A 162 3.51 -12.14 16.87
C ASP A 162 5.04 -12.34 16.85
N ILE A 163 5.82 -11.42 17.42
CA ILE A 163 7.29 -11.55 17.54
C ILE A 163 7.66 -12.60 18.60
N GLU A 164 7.01 -12.56 19.77
CA GLU A 164 7.27 -13.50 20.88
C GLU A 164 6.95 -14.95 20.47
N GLU A 165 5.76 -15.19 19.92
CA GLU A 165 5.31 -16.54 19.53
C GLU A 165 6.13 -17.13 18.37
N LEU A 166 6.59 -16.29 17.45
CA LEU A 166 7.50 -16.73 16.38
C LEU A 166 8.83 -17.22 16.97
N GLY A 167 9.30 -16.61 18.06
CA GLY A 167 10.49 -17.01 18.81
C GLY A 167 10.30 -18.33 19.57
N GLU A 168 9.14 -18.55 20.19
CA GLU A 168 8.84 -19.77 20.95
C GLU A 168 8.65 -21.00 20.06
N THR A 169 8.11 -20.83 18.85
CA THR A 169 7.91 -21.95 17.90
C THR A 169 9.25 -22.47 17.32
N ALA A 170 10.37 -21.79 17.56
CA ALA A 170 11.69 -22.12 17.01
C ALA A 170 12.62 -22.83 18.02
N LEU A 171 12.12 -23.20 19.22
CA LEU A 171 12.79 -24.02 20.23
C LEU A 171 12.16 -25.43 20.27
#